data_AF-A0A2P8K6L6-F1
#
_entry.id   AF-A0A2P8K6L6-F1
#
_cell.length_a   1.000
_cell.length_b   1.000
_cell.length_c   1.000
_cell.angle_alpha   90.00
_cell.angle_beta   90.00
_cell.angle_gamma   90.00
#
_symmetry.space_group_name_H-M   'P 1'
#
loop_
_entity.id
_entity.type
_entity.pdbx_description
1 polymer ?
#
loop_
_entity_poly.entity_id
_entity_poly.type
_entity_poly.pdbx_seq_one_letter_code
_entity_poly.pdbx_strand_id
1 'polypeptide(L)'
;QVVSGTQAIFLAYMRHPDLTPVMNDALRFSQQGMTTIFGLAGASLAFYHTAKPEKKAMAKAILLPAIITSMLTGITEPIEFTFLFVSPLLWVIHATLTAASQAICDIFTVRPWGASGLIEFLIYNLPLPVSLT
;
A
#
# COMPACT_ATOMS: atom_id res chain seq x y z
N GLN A 1 -20.19 22.39 -6.29
CA GLN A 1 -20.62 21.03 -5.88
C GLN A 1 -19.84 20.69 -4.61
N VAL A 2 -20.49 20.12 -3.59
CA VAL A 2 -19.79 19.60 -2.40
C VAL A 2 -19.16 18.25 -2.74
N VAL A 3 -17.89 18.06 -2.40
CA VAL A 3 -17.12 16.82 -2.64
C VAL A 3 -16.67 16.28 -1.28
N SER A 4 -16.77 14.97 -1.06
CA SER A 4 -16.41 14.31 0.21
C SER A 4 -15.70 12.98 -0.05
N GLY A 5 -14.80 12.61 0.86
CA GLY A 5 -13.95 11.42 0.76
C GLY A 5 -12.65 11.67 0.00
N THR A 6 -11.58 10.98 0.40
CA THR A 6 -10.23 11.23 -0.11
C THR A 6 -10.11 11.09 -1.62
N GLN A 7 -10.68 10.03 -2.20
CA GLN A 7 -10.60 9.80 -3.64
C GLN A 7 -11.33 10.89 -4.43
N ALA A 8 -12.54 11.26 -4.01
CA ALA A 8 -13.30 12.29 -4.71
C ALA A 8 -12.61 13.66 -4.61
N ILE A 9 -12.03 13.99 -3.44
CA ILE A 9 -11.25 15.22 -3.23
C ILE A 9 -10.00 15.22 -4.12
N PHE A 10 -9.26 14.11 -4.20
CA PHE A 10 -8.09 13.99 -5.07
C PHE A 10 -8.43 14.11 -6.56
N LEU A 11 -9.51 13.46 -7.02
CA LEU A 11 -9.97 13.58 -8.40
C LEU A 11 -10.45 15.01 -8.72
N ALA A 12 -11.06 15.71 -7.76
CA ALA A 12 -11.43 17.12 -7.92
C ALA A 12 -10.19 18.02 -8.01
N TYR A 13 -9.17 17.75 -7.20
CA TYR A 13 -7.88 18.42 -7.26
C TYR A 13 -7.20 18.27 -8.64
N MET A 14 -7.19 17.05 -9.21
CA MET A 14 -6.60 16.84 -10.54
C MET A 14 -7.27 17.69 -11.65
N ARG A 15 -8.49 18.17 -11.44
CA ARG A 15 -9.20 19.09 -12.35
C ARG A 15 -9.00 20.56 -11.98
N HIS A 16 -8.73 20.86 -10.71
CA HIS A 16 -8.55 22.20 -10.16
C HIS A 16 -7.37 22.21 -9.17
N PRO A 17 -6.15 22.51 -9.65
CA PRO A 17 -4.93 22.47 -8.83
C PRO A 17 -4.90 23.46 -7.66
N ASP A 18 -5.81 24.45 -7.62
CA ASP A 18 -5.91 25.46 -6.57
C ASP A 18 -6.33 24.88 -5.20
N LEU A 19 -6.74 23.60 -5.14
CA LEU A 19 -7.22 22.91 -3.93
C LEU A 19 -6.10 22.27 -3.09
N THR A 20 -4.84 22.68 -3.27
CA THR A 20 -3.64 22.04 -2.66
C THR A 20 -3.72 21.81 -1.14
N PRO A 21 -4.17 22.78 -0.30
CA PRO A 21 -4.22 22.56 1.15
C PRO A 21 -5.21 21.46 1.56
N VAL A 22 -6.37 21.41 0.89
CA VAL A 22 -7.42 20.41 1.16
C VAL A 22 -7.00 19.03 0.68
N MET A 23 -6.24 18.96 -0.42
CA MET A 23 -5.66 17.71 -0.92
C MET A 23 -4.67 17.10 0.09
N ASN A 24 -3.76 17.92 0.65
CA ASN A 24 -2.74 17.45 1.58
C ASN A 24 -3.33 16.79 2.83
N ASP A 25 -4.41 17.36 3.37
CA ASP A 25 -5.11 16.77 4.51
C ASP A 25 -5.86 15.49 4.12
N ALA A 26 -6.48 15.48 2.93
CA ALA A 26 -7.22 14.33 2.44
C ALA A 26 -6.33 13.10 2.22
N LEU A 27 -5.10 13.30 1.72
CA LEU A 27 -4.16 12.23 1.38
C LEU A 27 -3.33 11.71 2.56
N ARG A 28 -3.47 12.31 3.75
CA ARG A 28 -2.68 11.99 4.95
C ARG A 28 -2.62 10.50 5.28
N PHE A 29 -3.74 9.79 5.11
CA PHE A 29 -3.87 8.35 5.40
C PHE A 29 -4.00 7.48 4.15
N SER A 30 -3.73 8.03 2.97
CA SER A 30 -3.86 7.30 1.70
C SER A 30 -2.53 6.81 1.16
N GLN A 31 -1.63 6.39 2.06
CA GLN A 31 -0.30 5.84 1.76
C GLN A 31 -0.21 4.31 1.96
N GLN A 32 -1.33 3.66 2.28
CA GLN A 32 -1.37 2.23 2.61
C GLN A 32 -0.81 1.32 1.51
N GLY A 33 -0.93 1.72 0.24
CA GLY A 33 -0.40 1.03 -0.93
C GLY A 33 1.11 0.80 -0.90
N MET A 34 1.87 1.62 -0.18
CA MET A 34 3.31 1.39 0.02
C MET A 34 3.57 0.09 0.79
N THR A 35 2.73 -0.22 1.78
CA THR A 35 2.79 -1.50 2.50
C THR A 35 2.40 -2.65 1.57
N THR A 36 1.44 -2.42 0.69
CA THR A 36 0.94 -3.44 -0.23
C THR A 36 1.93 -3.81 -1.33
N ILE A 37 2.66 -2.81 -1.84
CA ILE A 37 3.66 -2.98 -2.89
C ILE A 37 4.98 -3.51 -2.32
N PHE A 38 5.44 -2.94 -1.21
CA PHE A 38 6.78 -3.24 -0.67
C PHE A 38 6.76 -4.09 0.59
N GLY A 39 5.87 -3.76 1.54
CA GLY A 39 5.79 -4.44 2.84
C GLY A 39 5.42 -5.92 2.71
N LEU A 40 4.33 -6.24 2.00
CA LEU A 40 3.89 -7.63 1.81
C LEU A 40 4.81 -8.43 0.89
N ALA A 41 5.48 -7.78 -0.07
CA ALA A 41 6.52 -8.41 -0.86
C ALA A 41 7.70 -8.84 0.04
N GLY A 42 8.12 -7.97 0.96
CA GLY A 42 9.14 -8.28 1.97
C GLY A 42 8.71 -9.41 2.92
N ALA A 43 7.49 -9.36 3.45
CA ALA A 43 6.93 -10.41 4.31
C ALA A 43 6.88 -11.77 3.60
N SER A 44 6.43 -11.79 2.35
CA SER A 44 6.36 -13.01 1.55
C SER A 44 7.75 -13.58 1.23
N LEU A 45 8.74 -12.73 0.96
CA LEU A 45 10.13 -13.15 0.79
C LEU A 45 10.69 -13.77 2.08
N ALA A 46 10.38 -13.19 3.25
CA ALA A 46 10.73 -13.75 4.54
C ALA A 46 10.11 -15.14 4.74
N PHE A 47 8.81 -15.31 4.46
CA PHE A 47 8.13 -16.61 4.55
C PHE A 47 8.77 -17.67 3.63
N TYR A 48 9.14 -17.30 2.41
CA TYR A 48 9.85 -18.22 1.50
C TYR A 48 11.25 -18.58 2.04
N HIS A 49 11.96 -17.61 2.63
CA HIS A 49 13.28 -17.85 3.19
C HIS A 49 13.22 -18.80 4.40
N THR A 50 12.25 -18.61 5.29
CA THR A 50 12.05 -19.43 6.50
C THR A 50 11.28 -20.73 6.27
N ALA A 51 10.69 -20.93 5.09
CA ALA A 51 10.01 -22.18 4.76
C ALA A 51 10.98 -23.38 4.82
N LYS A 52 10.49 -24.50 5.35
CA LYS A 52 11.24 -25.76 5.36
C LYS A 52 11.65 -26.16 3.94
N PRO A 53 12.86 -26.73 3.72
CA PRO A 53 13.37 -27.05 2.39
C PRO A 53 12.37 -27.83 1.52
N GLU A 54 11.70 -28.81 2.10
CA GLU A 54 10.70 -29.67 1.45
C GLU A 54 9.39 -28.94 1.08
N LYS A 55 9.14 -27.76 1.65
CA LYS A 55 7.97 -26.91 1.37
C LYS A 55 8.31 -25.67 0.55
N LYS A 56 9.58 -25.36 0.28
CA LYS A 56 9.99 -24.14 -0.45
C LYS A 56 9.37 -24.05 -1.85
N ALA A 57 9.29 -25.17 -2.59
CA ALA A 57 8.67 -25.18 -3.92
C ALA A 57 7.19 -24.80 -3.87
N MET A 58 6.44 -25.35 -2.90
CA MET A 58 5.04 -25.02 -2.66
C MET A 58 4.87 -23.57 -2.19
N ALA A 59 5.71 -23.12 -1.25
CA ALA A 59 5.70 -21.74 -0.77
C ALA A 59 5.92 -20.74 -1.92
N LYS A 60 6.91 -21.00 -2.79
CA LYS A 60 7.15 -20.17 -3.98
C LYS A 60 5.95 -20.14 -4.92
N ALA A 61 5.32 -21.30 -5.16
CA ALA A 61 4.16 -21.40 -6.05
C ALA A 61 2.95 -20.61 -5.56
N ILE A 62 2.77 -20.48 -4.24
CA ILE A 62 1.67 -19.72 -3.63
C ILE A 62 2.03 -18.23 -3.51
N LEU A 63 3.22 -17.93 -2.99
CA LEU A 63 3.61 -16.57 -2.64
C LEU A 63 3.92 -15.72 -3.88
N LEU A 64 4.55 -16.28 -4.91
CA LEU A 64 4.93 -15.51 -6.10
C LEU A 64 3.72 -14.85 -6.81
N PRO A 65 2.65 -15.58 -7.20
CA PRO A 65 1.48 -14.95 -7.81
C PRO A 65 0.78 -13.99 -6.84
N ALA A 66 0.71 -14.31 -5.54
CA ALA A 66 0.11 -13.45 -4.53
C ALA A 66 0.85 -12.10 -4.40
N ILE A 67 2.18 -12.11 -4.40
CA ILE A 67 3.03 -10.90 -4.40
C ILE A 67 2.76 -10.08 -5.65
N ILE A 68 2.76 -10.70 -6.84
CA ILE A 68 2.55 -9.99 -8.10
C ILE A 68 1.16 -9.32 -8.11
N THR A 69 0.13 -10.05 -7.70
CA THR A 69 -1.23 -9.50 -7.59
C THR A 69 -1.28 -8.33 -6.60
N SER A 70 -0.78 -8.52 -5.38
CA SER A 70 -0.71 -7.47 -4.36
C SER A 70 0.01 -6.22 -4.85
N MET A 71 1.19 -6.40 -5.45
CA MET A 71 1.99 -5.29 -5.97
C MET A 71 1.26 -4.53 -7.09
N LEU A 72 0.63 -5.23 -8.02
CA LEU A 72 0.00 -4.58 -9.17
C LEU A 72 -1.33 -3.92 -8.83
N THR A 73 -2.19 -4.61 -8.08
CA THR A 73 -3.59 -4.22 -7.89
C THR A 73 -3.91 -3.71 -6.49
N GLY A 74 -3.03 -3.90 -5.50
CA GLY A 74 -3.31 -3.52 -4.13
C GLY A 74 -4.08 -4.57 -3.32
N ILE A 75 -4.34 -5.76 -3.88
CA ILE A 75 -5.10 -6.83 -3.22
C ILE A 75 -4.18 -7.64 -2.30
N THR A 76 -4.41 -7.55 -0.98
CA THR A 76 -3.52 -8.09 0.05
C THR A 76 -3.95 -9.46 0.58
N GLU A 77 -5.23 -9.79 0.45
CA GLU A 77 -5.88 -10.94 1.08
C GLU A 77 -5.19 -12.27 0.79
N PRO A 78 -4.72 -12.57 -0.45
CA PRO A 78 -4.02 -13.82 -0.73
C PRO A 78 -2.74 -14.02 0.08
N ILE A 79 -2.09 -12.94 0.50
CA ILE A 79 -0.89 -12.98 1.34
C ILE A 79 -1.29 -12.94 2.82
N GLU A 80 -2.16 -12.01 3.19
CA GLU A 80 -2.55 -11.79 4.58
C GLU A 80 -3.23 -13.02 5.20
N PHE A 81 -4.04 -13.73 4.42
CA PHE A 81 -4.72 -14.94 4.89
C PHE A 81 -3.76 -16.09 5.19
N THR A 82 -2.51 -16.04 4.71
CA THR A 82 -1.49 -17.05 5.03
C THR A 82 -1.01 -16.97 6.48
N PHE A 83 -1.19 -15.83 7.16
CA PHE A 83 -0.74 -15.65 8.54
C PHE A 83 -1.80 -15.06 9.49
N LEU A 84 -2.83 -14.36 8.99
CA LEU A 84 -3.90 -13.75 9.78
C LEU A 84 -4.51 -14.72 10.80
N PHE A 85 -4.83 -15.94 10.36
CA PHE A 85 -5.45 -16.96 11.21
C PHE A 85 -4.45 -17.90 11.88
N VAL A 86 -3.20 -17.90 11.42
CA VAL A 86 -2.15 -18.81 11.89
C VAL A 86 -1.38 -18.20 13.05
N SER A 87 -1.11 -16.89 13.01
CA SER A 87 -0.35 -16.17 14.02
C SER A 87 -0.95 -14.78 14.24
N PRO A 88 -1.84 -14.64 15.24
CA PRO A 88 -2.38 -13.34 15.65
C PRO A 88 -1.29 -12.33 16.00
N LEU A 89 -0.15 -12.79 16.53
CA LEU A 89 1.00 -11.94 16.83
C LEU A 89 1.61 -11.32 15.56
N LEU A 90 1.79 -12.11 14.50
CA LEU A 90 2.29 -11.58 13.22
C LEU A 90 1.30 -10.59 12.62
N TRP A 91 0.00 -10.81 12.79
CA TRP A 91 -1.03 -9.84 12.38
C TRP A 91 -0.90 -8.49 13.10
N VAL A 92 -0.73 -8.52 14.43
CA VAL A 92 -0.53 -7.28 15.22
C VAL A 92 0.75 -6.55 14.80
N ILE A 93 1.84 -7.29 14.58
CA ILE A 93 3.11 -6.70 14.11
C ILE A 93 2.92 -6.06 12.73
N HIS A 94 2.30 -6.78 11.79
CA HIS A 94 1.98 -6.27 10.46
C HIS A 94 1.17 -4.97 10.53
N ALA A 95 0.04 -4.97 11.24
CA ALA A 95 -0.80 -3.79 11.40
C ALA A 95 -0.05 -2.60 12.02
N THR A 96 0.80 -2.86 13.01
CA THR A 96 1.62 -1.82 13.67
C THR A 96 2.64 -1.23 12.70
N LEU A 97 3.31 -2.07 11.91
CA LEU A 97 4.27 -1.62 10.89
C LEU A 97 3.57 -0.82 9.77
N THR A 98 2.38 -1.25 9.33
CA THR A 98 1.55 -0.51 8.37
C THR A 98 1.18 0.87 8.91
N ALA A 99 0.72 0.96 10.16
CA ALA A 99 0.38 2.22 10.79
C ALA A 99 1.62 3.13 10.96
N ALA A 100 2.75 2.56 11.39
CA ALA A 100 4.01 3.28 11.51
C ALA A 100 4.49 3.82 10.16
N SER A 101 4.37 3.05 9.08
CA SER A 101 4.70 3.50 7.72
C SER A 101 3.88 4.73 7.33
N GLN A 102 2.58 4.74 7.61
CA GLN A 102 1.72 5.89 7.31
C GLN A 102 2.05 7.10 8.18
N ALA A 103 2.32 6.89 9.48
CA ALA A 103 2.75 7.96 10.38
C ALA A 103 4.09 8.59 9.96
N ILE A 104 5.03 7.78 9.47
CA ILE A 104 6.30 8.27 8.92
C ILE A 104 6.05 9.12 7.67
N CYS A 105 5.24 8.65 6.72
CA CYS A 105 4.86 9.45 5.55
C CYS A 105 4.19 10.76 5.95
N ASP A 106 3.37 10.75 7.01
CA ASP A 106 2.75 11.95 7.56
C ASP A 106 3.80 12.96 8.06
N ILE A 107 4.73 12.52 8.90
CA ILE A 107 5.80 13.35 9.48
C ILE A 107 6.67 14.01 8.41
N PHE A 108 7.01 13.27 7.36
CA PHE A 108 7.84 13.77 6.25
C PHE A 108 7.02 14.49 5.17
N THR A 109 5.73 14.72 5.38
CA THR A 109 4.84 15.37 4.41
C THR A 109 4.86 14.71 3.02
N VAL A 110 5.07 13.40 2.98
CA VAL A 110 4.99 12.59 1.76
C VAL A 110 3.52 12.40 1.43
N ARG A 111 3.08 12.87 0.26
CA ARG A 111 1.66 12.96 -0.13
C ARG A 111 1.38 12.46 -1.56
N PRO A 112 2.00 11.38 -2.08
CA PRO A 112 1.57 10.83 -3.35
C PRO A 112 0.20 10.16 -3.23
N TRP A 113 -0.49 9.94 -4.33
CA TRP A 113 -1.63 9.03 -4.34
C TRP A 113 -1.15 7.58 -4.14
N GLY A 114 -1.23 7.07 -2.92
CA GLY A 114 -0.71 5.76 -2.54
C GLY A 114 -1.77 4.80 -2.01
N ALA A 115 -3.03 4.92 -2.44
CA ALA A 115 -4.15 4.21 -1.81
C ALA A 115 -4.22 2.70 -2.15
N SER A 116 -3.51 2.27 -3.19
CA SER A 116 -3.73 1.00 -3.90
C SER A 116 -2.41 0.41 -4.44
N GLY A 117 -2.47 -0.44 -5.46
CA GLY A 117 -1.30 -1.05 -6.11
C GLY A 117 -0.52 -0.13 -7.04
N LEU A 118 0.57 -0.67 -7.59
CA LEU A 118 1.53 0.04 -8.43
C LEU A 118 0.90 0.61 -9.70
N ILE A 119 -0.07 -0.07 -10.29
CA ILE A 119 -0.75 0.42 -11.51
C ILE A 119 -1.42 1.77 -11.23
N GLU A 120 -2.19 1.83 -10.14
CA GLU A 120 -2.91 3.03 -9.74
C GLU A 120 -1.96 4.14 -9.27
N PHE A 121 -0.92 3.76 -8.52
CA PHE A 121 0.14 4.68 -8.11
C PHE A 121 0.77 5.36 -9.33
N LEU A 122 1.15 4.61 -10.36
CA LEU A 122 1.80 5.18 -11.55
C LEU A 122 0.84 6.08 -12.34
N ILE A 123 -0.40 5.63 -12.56
CA ILE A 123 -1.39 6.39 -13.34
C ILE A 123 -1.69 7.75 -12.72
N TYR A 124 -1.80 7.81 -11.39
CA TYR A 124 -2.18 9.05 -10.71
C TYR A 124 -1.01 9.96 -10.32
N ASN A 125 0.18 9.42 -10.05
CA ASN A 125 1.32 10.24 -9.62
C ASN A 125 2.22 10.71 -10.76
N LEU A 126 2.36 9.92 -11.85
CA LEU A 126 3.22 10.30 -12.97
C LEU A 126 2.85 11.65 -13.63
N PRO A 127 1.56 12.03 -13.79
CA PRO A 127 1.22 13.33 -14.35
C PRO A 127 1.30 14.50 -13.33
N LEU A 128 1.54 14.22 -12.04
CA LEU A 128 1.59 15.26 -11.01
C LEU A 128 3.01 15.86 -10.87
N PRO A 129 3.14 17.17 -10.64
CA PRO A 129 4.41 17.79 -10.32
C PRO A 129 5.00 17.23 -9.02
N VAL A 130 6.33 17.05 -8.99
CA VAL A 130 7.05 16.52 -7.80
C VAL A 130 6.84 17.37 -6.55
N SER A 131 6.52 18.66 -6.70
CA SER A 131 6.19 19.55 -5.58
C SER A 131 4.89 19.20 -4.85
N LEU A 132 4.10 18.26 -5.38
CA LEU A 132 2.78 17.87 -4.89
C LEU A 132 2.70 16.40 -4.45
N THR A 133 3.80 15.65 -4.59
CA THR A 133 3.94 14.23 -4.21
C THR A 133 4.96 14.08 -3.10
#